data_AF-A0A4R2PQU2-F1
#
_entry.id   AF-A0A4R2PQU2-F1
#
_cell.length_a   1.000
_cell.length_b   1.000
_cell.length_c   1.000
_cell.angle_alpha   90.00
_cell.angle_beta   90.00
_cell.angle_gamma   90.00
#
_symmetry.space_group_name_H-M   'P 1'
#
loop_
_entity.id
_entity.type
_entity.pdbx_description
1 polymer ?
#
loop_
_entity_poly.entity_id
_entity_poly.type
_entity_poly.pdbx_seq_one_letter_code
_entity_poly.pdbx_strand_id
1 'polypeptide(L)' 'MPAFRITITDAESASEGLERHATYASARRSTIRSAVSILLERRSNAPAVAATCEIRNEYTGTVRRFDIDLLVGPDKP' A
#
# COMPACT_ATOMS: atom_id res chain seq x y z
N MET A 1 8.52 5.45 18.83
CA MET A 1 7.93 5.60 17.47
C MET A 1 6.55 4.95 17.49
N PRO A 2 5.49 5.66 17.08
CA PRO A 2 4.13 5.11 17.02
C PRO A 2 4.04 3.89 16.09
N ALA A 3 3.14 2.98 16.44
CA ALA A 3 2.81 1.81 15.64
C ALA A 3 1.63 2.15 14.70
N PHE A 4 1.75 1.74 13.45
CA PHE A 4 0.74 1.89 12.42
C PHE A 4 0.39 0.52 11.88
N ARG A 5 -0.89 0.17 11.94
CA ARG A 5 -1.42 -0.99 11.22
C ARG A 5 -1.70 -0.55 9.78
N ILE A 6 -1.15 -1.29 8.85
CA ILE A 6 -1.24 -1.04 7.41
C ILE A 6 -1.98 -2.23 6.82
N THR A 7 -3.03 -1.94 6.06
CA THR A 7 -3.77 -2.94 5.30
C THR A 7 -3.73 -2.52 3.83
N ILE A 8 -3.34 -3.44 2.95
CA ILE A 8 -3.29 -3.26 1.51
C ILE A 8 -4.22 -4.30 0.91
N THR A 9 -5.27 -3.87 0.23
CA THR A 9 -6.26 -4.74 -0.38
C THR A 9 -6.26 -4.52 -1.88
N ASP A 10 -6.06 -5.58 -2.65
CA ASP A 10 -6.24 -5.61 -4.09
C ASP A 10 -7.44 -6.49 -4.45
N ALA A 11 -7.70 -6.70 -5.75
CA ALA A 11 -8.84 -7.49 -6.22
C ALA A 11 -8.82 -8.97 -5.77
N GLU A 12 -7.65 -9.50 -5.40
CA GLU A 12 -7.46 -10.93 -5.15
C GLU A 12 -7.14 -11.23 -3.67
N SER A 13 -6.71 -10.23 -2.90
CA SER A 13 -6.17 -10.45 -1.55
C SER A 13 -6.23 -9.22 -0.64
N ALA A 14 -5.93 -9.46 0.63
CA ALA A 14 -5.50 -8.43 1.56
C ALA A 14 -4.17 -8.82 2.22
N SER A 15 -3.26 -7.86 2.33
CA SER A 15 -2.03 -7.93 3.12
C SER A 15 -2.17 -7.00 4.33
N GLU A 16 -1.79 -7.46 5.52
CA GLU A 16 -1.81 -6.67 6.74
C GLU A 16 -0.46 -6.74 7.43
N GLY A 17 0.01 -5.61 7.96
CA GLY A 17 1.25 -5.50 8.70
C GLY A 17 1.20 -4.43 9.78
N LEU A 18 1.99 -4.63 10.84
CA LEU A 18 2.19 -3.64 11.89
C LEU A 18 3.59 -3.05 11.78
N GLU A 19 3.69 -1.76 11.47
CA GLU A 19 4.97 -1.08 11.26
C GLU A 19 5.17 0.06 12.26
N ARG A 20 6.42 0.32 12.67
CA ARG A 20 6.76 1.45 13.54
C ARG A 20 7.33 2.60 12.71
N HIS A 21 6.68 3.74 12.77
CA HIS A 21 7.03 4.93 11.99
C HIS A 21 7.10 6.17 12.86
N ALA A 22 7.93 7.15 12.49
CA ALA A 22 7.99 8.41 13.22
C ALA A 22 6.73 9.26 13.01
N THR A 23 6.13 9.19 11.82
CA THR A 23 4.98 10.01 11.41
C THR A 23 4.05 9.24 10.48
N TYR A 24 2.82 9.75 10.29
CA TYR A 24 1.92 9.25 9.24
C TYR A 24 2.55 9.35 7.84
N ALA A 25 3.30 10.42 7.55
CA ALA A 25 3.95 10.60 6.25
C ALA A 25 4.99 9.50 5.95
N SER A 26 5.76 9.07 6.97
CA SER A 26 6.68 7.93 6.81
C SER A 26 5.93 6.61 6.65
N ALA A 27 4.86 6.39 7.42
CA ALA A 27 4.01 5.20 7.27
C ALA A 27 3.43 5.13 5.84
N ARG A 28 2.85 6.24 5.35
CA ARG A 28 2.28 6.33 4.00
C ARG A 28 3.29 6.02 2.90
N ARG A 29 4.52 6.54 3.00
CA ARG A 29 5.58 6.22 2.02
C ARG A 29 5.95 4.74 2.04
N SER A 30 6.01 4.14 3.23
CA SER A 30 6.25 2.71 3.38
C SER A 30 5.13 1.89 2.74
N THR A 31 3.88 2.21 3.06
CA THR A 31 2.68 1.56 2.48
C THR A 31 2.65 1.66 0.97
N ILE A 32 2.93 2.83 0.38
CA ILE A 32 2.96 3.00 -1.08
C ILE A 32 4.01 2.06 -1.70
N ARG A 33 5.22 2.02 -1.14
CA ARG A 33 6.28 1.14 -1.63
C ARG A 33 5.88 -0.33 -1.56
N SER A 34 5.34 -0.78 -0.41
CA SER A 34 4.89 -2.16 -0.24
C SER A 34 3.76 -2.51 -1.20
N ALA A 35 2.77 -1.63 -1.36
CA ALA A 35 1.66 -1.83 -2.28
C ALA A 35 2.14 -1.91 -3.73
N VAL A 36 3.05 -1.02 -4.15
CA VAL A 36 3.64 -1.08 -5.49
C VAL A 36 4.40 -2.38 -5.71
N SER A 37 5.19 -2.84 -4.75
CA SER A 37 5.89 -4.13 -4.84
C SER A 37 4.90 -5.30 -4.99
N ILE A 38 3.85 -5.36 -4.16
CA ILE A 38 2.80 -6.39 -4.25
C ILE A 38 2.12 -6.36 -5.63
N LEU A 39 1.74 -5.16 -6.08
CA LEU A 39 1.08 -4.97 -7.37
C LEU A 39 1.98 -5.37 -8.55
N LEU A 40 3.29 -5.17 -8.45
CA LEU A 40 4.27 -5.58 -9.48
C LEU A 40 4.55 -7.09 -9.46
N GLU A 41 4.69 -7.71 -8.29
CA GLU A 41 4.97 -9.15 -8.16
C GLU A 41 3.82 -10.01 -8.70
N ARG A 42 2.59 -9.54 -8.54
CA ARG A 42 1.39 -10.25 -9.03
C ARG A 42 1.11 -10.04 -10.50
N ARG A 43 1.84 -9.12 -11.12
CA ARG A 43 1.63 -8.68 -12.49
C ARG A 43 2.19 -9.70 -13.46
N SER A 44 1.40 -10.74 -13.76
CA SER A 44 1.70 -11.55 -14.94
C SER A 44 1.20 -10.88 -16.23
N ASN A 45 0.04 -10.20 -16.29
CA ASN A 45 -0.51 -9.71 -17.58
C ASN A 45 -1.45 -8.48 -17.57
N ALA A 46 -1.75 -7.82 -16.44
CA ALA A 46 -2.73 -6.72 -16.43
C ALA A 46 -2.08 -5.32 -16.65
N PRO A 47 -2.57 -4.50 -17.61
CA PRO A 47 -2.00 -3.18 -17.92
C PRO A 47 -2.20 -2.15 -16.80
N ALA A 48 -3.30 -2.26 -16.06
CA ALA A 48 -3.60 -1.43 -14.89
C ALA A 48 -4.01 -2.33 -13.72
N VAL A 49 -3.48 -2.04 -12.53
CA VAL A 49 -3.84 -2.71 -11.28
C VAL A 49 -4.02 -1.66 -10.18
N ALA A 50 -4.95 -1.92 -9.27
CA ALA A 50 -5.28 -1.00 -8.19
C ALA A 50 -5.23 -1.70 -6.83
N ALA A 51 -4.83 -0.97 -5.80
CA ALA A 51 -4.91 -1.40 -4.41
C ALA A 51 -5.47 -0.28 -3.54
N THR A 52 -6.40 -0.63 -2.65
CA THR A 52 -6.88 0.23 -1.57
C THR A 52 -5.98 0.03 -0.35
N CYS A 53 -5.45 1.13 0.17
CA CYS A 53 -4.59 1.13 1.35
C CYS A 53 -5.32 1.76 2.55
N GLU A 54 -5.26 1.12 3.70
CA GLU A 54 -5.67 1.66 5.00
C GLU A 54 -4.45 1.79 5.91
N ILE A 55 -4.31 2.95 6.57
CA ILE A 55 -3.31 3.17 7.61
C ILE A 55 -4.03 3.61 8.88
N ARG A 56 -3.88 2.82 9.94
CA ARG A 56 -4.41 3.10 11.28
C ARG A 56 -3.26 3.39 12.24
N ASN A 57 -3.31 4.56 12.89
CA ASN A 57 -2.43 4.84 14.01
C ASN A 57 -2.99 4.13 15.26
N GLU A 58 -2.28 3.13 15.78
CA GLU A 58 -2.76 2.33 16.91
C GLU A 58 -2.76 3.11 18.23
N TYR A 59 -2.03 4.23 18.31
CA TYR A 59 -2.03 5.08 19.49
C TYR A 59 -3.24 6.02 19.54
N THR A 60 -3.61 6.62 18.41
CA THR A 60 -4.71 7.61 18.35
C THR A 60 -6.03 7.01 17.82
N GLY A 61 -6.01 5.78 17.32
CA GLY A 61 -7.13 5.14 16.62
C GLY A 61 -7.46 5.77 15.26
N THR A 62 -6.72 6.80 14.83
CA THR A 62 -7.02 7.52 13.59
C THR A 62 -6.76 6.64 12.37
N VAL A 63 -7.75 6.53 11.48
CA VAL A 63 -7.68 5.76 10.25
C VAL A 63 -7.68 6.69 9.05
N ARG A 64 -6.83 6.41 8.05
CA ARG A 64 -6.84 7.07 6.76
C ARG A 64 -6.75 6.05 5.64
N ARG A 65 -7.59 6.24 4.62
CA ARG A 65 -7.64 5.40 3.42
C ARG A 65 -7.22 6.18 2.20
N PHE A 66 -6.61 5.49 1.25
CA PHE A 66 -6.29 6.03 -0.07
C PHE A 66 -6.07 4.89 -1.07
N ASP A 67 -6.35 5.17 -2.32
CA ASP A 67 -6.15 4.21 -3.41
C ASP A 67 -4.82 4.47 -4.12
N ILE A 68 -4.25 3.40 -4.67
CA ILE A 68 -3.07 3.42 -5.52
C ILE A 68 -3.43 2.74 -6.83
N ASP A 69 -3.39 3.52 -7.90
CA ASP A 69 -3.51 3.01 -9.27
C ASP A 69 -2.11 2.91 -9.88
N LEU A 70 -1.73 1.71 -10.31
CA LEU A 70 -0.48 1.45 -10.99
C LEU A 70 -0.73 1.18 -12.48
N LEU A 71 -0.32 2.14 -13.30
CA LEU A 71 -0.19 2.01 -14.75
C LEU A 71 1.28 1.77 -15.08
N VAL A 72 1.59 0.64 -15.71
CA VAL A 72 2.91 0.43 -16.28
C VAL A 72 2.77 0.49 -17.79
N GLY A 73 3.53 1.40 -18.39
CA GLY A 73 3.60 1.55 -19.83
C GLY A 73 4.21 0.33 -20.52
N PRO A 74 4.11 0.26 -21.85
CA PRO A 74 4.85 -0.73 -22.62
C PRO A 74 6.34 -0.58 -22.33
N ASP A 75 7.05 -1.71 -22.27
CA ASP A 75 8.51 -1.71 -22.19
C ASP A 75 9.03 -0.92 -23.41
N LYS A 76 9.92 0.05 -23.17
CA LYS A 76 10.49 0.82 -24.28
C LYS A 76 11.34 -0.16 -25.12
N PRO A 77 11.20 -0.16 -26.46
CA PRO A 77 11.99 -1.02 -27.33
C PRO A 77 13.48 -0.69 -27.29
#